data_AF-A0A7V3HZK8-F1
#
_entry.id   AF-A0A7V3HZK8-F1
#
_cell.length_a   1.000
_cell.length_b   1.000
_cell.length_c   1.000
_cell.angle_alpha   90.00
_cell.angle_beta   90.00
_cell.angle_gamma   90.00
#
_symmetry.space_group_name_H-M   'P 1'
#
loop_
_entity.id
_entity.type
_entity.pdbx_description
1 polymer ?
#
loop_
_entity_poly.entity_id
_entity_poly.type
_entity_poly.pdbx_seq_one_letter_code
_entity_poly.pdbx_strand_id
1 'polypeptide(L)'
;MLDFAQLPPEINSALMYSGPGAGPMLAAASAWQGLATELHTTAFTFGSLLTGLVDGPWQGPAATSMAAAAAPQVAWLTSTGERAEEAAAQAVAAVTAYEAAFAATVPPEEIAANRALLMALLASNFLGQNTAAIAATEAQYAEMWARDAAAMYG
;
A
#
# COMPACT_ATOMS: atom_id res chain seq x y z
N MET A 1 19.25 -1.97 5.38
CA MET A 1 18.17 -2.28 4.43
C MET A 1 18.21 -3.78 4.20
N LEU A 2 17.07 -4.46 4.26
CA LEU A 2 16.99 -5.89 3.96
C LEU A 2 17.16 -6.06 2.45
N ASP A 3 17.93 -7.05 2.03
CA ASP A 3 18.16 -7.38 0.62
C ASP A 3 17.29 -8.61 0.30
N PHE A 4 16.19 -8.41 -0.42
CA PHE A 4 15.24 -9.47 -0.77
C PHE A 4 15.83 -10.50 -1.73
N ALA A 5 16.92 -10.17 -2.45
CA ALA A 5 17.63 -11.13 -3.29
C ALA A 5 18.46 -12.13 -2.47
N GLN A 6 18.73 -11.85 -1.19
CA GLN A 6 19.39 -12.81 -0.29
C GLN A 6 18.39 -13.81 0.32
N LEU A 7 17.09 -13.53 0.25
CA LEU A 7 16.05 -14.43 0.76
C LEU A 7 15.61 -15.39 -0.35
N PRO A 8 15.57 -16.70 -0.10
CA PRO A 8 15.09 -17.66 -1.08
C PRO A 8 13.59 -17.45 -1.38
N PRO A 9 13.10 -17.94 -2.54
CA PRO A 9 11.72 -17.71 -2.96
C PRO A 9 10.70 -18.25 -1.96
N GLU A 10 10.98 -19.35 -1.24
CA GLU A 10 10.09 -19.86 -0.18
C GLU A 10 9.79 -18.81 0.90
N ILE A 11 10.75 -17.93 1.20
CA ILE A 11 10.59 -16.90 2.23
C ILE A 11 9.85 -15.68 1.67
N ASN A 12 10.29 -15.15 0.52
CA ASN A 12 9.64 -13.99 -0.10
C ASN A 12 8.18 -14.30 -0.43
N SER A 13 7.93 -15.45 -1.06
CA SER A 13 6.57 -15.92 -1.35
C SER A 13 5.75 -16.14 -0.08
N ALA A 14 6.26 -16.85 0.93
CA ALA A 14 5.49 -17.07 2.16
C ALA A 14 5.13 -15.76 2.88
N LEU A 15 6.04 -14.80 2.92
CA LEU A 15 5.77 -13.49 3.52
C LEU A 15 4.72 -12.71 2.73
N MET A 16 4.75 -12.74 1.39
CA MET A 16 3.77 -12.06 0.54
C MET A 16 2.36 -12.70 0.61
N TYR A 17 2.29 -14.03 0.64
CA TYR A 17 1.03 -14.79 0.66
C TYR A 17 0.45 -14.96 2.08
N SER A 18 1.14 -14.47 3.10
CA SER A 18 0.65 -14.43 4.47
C SER A 18 0.18 -13.02 4.85
N GLY A 19 -0.81 -12.95 5.73
CA GLY A 19 -1.29 -11.69 6.29
C GLY A 19 -2.72 -11.31 5.85
N PRO A 20 -3.15 -10.08 6.20
CA PRO A 20 -4.55 -9.68 6.08
C PRO A 20 -4.95 -9.15 4.69
N GLY A 21 -4.01 -9.11 3.73
CA GLY A 21 -4.23 -8.55 2.39
C GLY A 21 -4.44 -7.02 2.37
N ALA A 22 -5.02 -6.51 1.29
CA ALA A 22 -5.26 -5.08 1.06
C ALA A 22 -6.39 -4.47 1.92
N GLY A 23 -7.25 -5.30 2.50
CA GLY A 23 -8.48 -4.87 3.20
C GLY A 23 -8.27 -3.78 4.25
N PRO A 24 -7.30 -3.92 5.19
CA PRO A 24 -7.03 -2.88 6.19
C PRO A 24 -6.63 -1.53 5.59
N MET A 25 -5.87 -1.53 4.49
CA MET A 25 -5.42 -0.29 3.84
C MET A 25 -6.55 0.38 3.06
N LEU A 26 -7.44 -0.42 2.43
CA LEU A 26 -8.68 0.10 1.83
C LEU A 26 -9.60 0.73 2.88
N ALA A 27 -9.73 0.10 4.05
CA ALA A 27 -10.48 0.68 5.17
C ALA A 27 -9.86 2.02 5.61
N ALA A 28 -8.53 2.08 5.74
CA ALA A 28 -7.82 3.32 6.06
C ALA A 28 -8.05 4.41 5.00
N ALA A 29 -7.99 4.08 3.71
CA ALA A 29 -8.27 5.01 2.62
C ALA A 29 -9.68 5.60 2.74
N SER A 30 -10.69 4.76 3.01
CA SER A 30 -12.07 5.21 3.20
C SER A 30 -12.24 6.12 4.42
N ALA A 31 -11.53 5.83 5.52
CA ALA A 31 -11.57 6.64 6.73
C ALA A 31 -10.92 8.01 6.50
N TRP A 32 -9.78 8.07 5.80
CA TRP A 32 -9.14 9.33 5.43
C TRP A 32 -10.01 10.19 4.52
N GLN A 33 -10.68 9.57 3.54
CA GLN A 33 -11.63 10.27 2.67
C GLN A 33 -12.83 10.82 3.45
N GLY A 34 -13.33 10.06 4.43
CA GLY A 34 -14.39 10.51 5.34
C GLY A 34 -13.95 11.73 6.15
N LEU A 35 -12.75 11.68 6.74
CA LEU A 35 -12.19 12.80 7.49
C LEU A 35 -11.98 14.05 6.61
N ALA A 36 -11.47 13.89 5.39
CA ALA A 36 -11.34 14.99 4.44
C ALA A 36 -12.69 15.68 4.18
N THR A 37 -13.73 14.87 3.94
CA THR A 37 -15.10 15.36 3.70
C THR A 37 -15.63 16.15 4.90
N GLU A 38 -15.45 15.64 6.12
CA GLU A 38 -15.88 16.32 7.35
C GLU A 38 -15.10 17.62 7.59
N LEU A 39 -13.78 17.63 7.35
CA LEU A 39 -12.94 18.82 7.47
C LEU A 39 -13.35 19.92 6.49
N HIS A 40 -13.58 19.58 5.22
CA HIS A 40 -14.03 20.53 4.21
C HIS A 40 -15.44 21.05 4.50
N THR A 41 -16.36 20.18 4.91
CA THR A 41 -17.73 20.57 5.30
C THR A 41 -17.70 21.52 6.51
N THR A 42 -16.84 21.23 7.48
CA THR A 42 -16.66 22.08 8.66
C THR A 42 -16.05 23.43 8.28
N ALA A 43 -15.00 23.44 7.45
CA ALA A 43 -14.38 24.66 6.95
C ALA A 43 -15.38 25.55 6.21
N PHE A 44 -16.20 24.95 5.32
CA PHE A 44 -17.24 25.65 4.59
C PHE A 44 -18.30 26.25 5.51
N THR A 45 -18.80 25.45 6.47
CA THR A 45 -19.79 25.91 7.45
C THR A 45 -19.24 27.05 8.28
N PHE A 46 -17.99 26.93 8.76
CA PHE A 46 -17.36 27.97 9.56
C PHE A 46 -17.15 29.25 8.75
N GLY A 47 -16.69 29.13 7.50
CA GLY A 47 -16.56 30.24 6.56
C GLY A 47 -17.88 30.96 6.34
N SER A 48 -18.97 30.22 6.12
CA SER A 48 -20.31 30.79 5.97
C SER A 48 -20.77 31.56 7.22
N LEU A 49 -20.46 31.07 8.42
CA LEU A 49 -20.78 31.78 9.67
C LEU A 49 -19.96 33.06 9.82
N LEU A 50 -18.68 33.04 9.41
CA LEU A 50 -17.83 34.23 9.44
C LEU A 50 -18.32 35.29 8.43
N THR A 51 -18.70 34.90 7.22
CA THR A 51 -19.34 35.82 6.26
C THR A 51 -20.63 36.39 6.82
N GLY A 52 -21.50 35.55 7.39
CA GLY A 52 -22.74 36.00 8.03
C GLY A 52 -22.52 36.93 9.23
N LEU A 53 -21.43 36.78 9.98
CA LEU A 53 -21.05 37.67 11.08
C LEU A 53 -20.59 39.04 10.58
N VAL A 54 -19.76 39.06 9.53
CA VAL A 54 -19.19 40.30 8.97
C VAL A 54 -20.21 41.06 8.11
N ASP A 55 -21.10 40.38 7.42
CA ASP A 55 -22.12 41.00 6.55
C ASP A 55 -23.49 41.12 7.23
N GLY A 56 -23.62 40.61 8.46
CA GLY A 56 -24.88 40.54 9.21
C GLY A 56 -25.18 41.78 10.06
N PRO A 57 -26.31 41.77 10.80
CA PRO A 57 -26.75 42.94 11.57
C PRO A 57 -25.87 43.28 12.79
N TRP A 58 -24.92 42.42 13.15
CA TRP A 58 -23.99 42.59 14.28
C TRP A 58 -22.62 43.17 13.84
N GLN A 59 -22.58 43.85 12.69
CA GLN A 59 -21.42 44.48 12.08
C GLN A 59 -20.68 45.47 13.01
N GLY A 60 -19.35 45.48 12.93
CA GLY A 60 -18.49 46.44 13.63
C GLY A 60 -17.08 45.91 13.93
N PRO A 61 -16.20 46.72 14.55
CA PRO A 61 -14.80 46.35 14.81
C PRO A 61 -14.63 45.05 15.62
N ALA A 62 -15.57 44.75 16.53
CA ALA A 62 -15.56 43.51 17.30
C ALA A 62 -15.85 42.28 16.42
N ALA A 63 -16.80 42.38 15.48
CA ALA A 63 -17.12 41.31 14.53
C ALA A 63 -15.94 41.05 13.58
N THR A 64 -15.29 42.11 13.07
CA THR A 64 -14.08 41.98 12.23
C THR A 64 -12.92 41.34 13.00
N SER A 65 -12.72 41.73 14.26
CA SER A 65 -11.68 41.14 15.13
C SER A 65 -11.92 39.64 15.36
N MET A 66 -13.17 39.24 15.64
CA MET A 66 -13.54 37.84 15.80
C MET A 66 -13.32 37.04 14.50
N ALA A 67 -13.70 37.58 13.35
CA ALA A 67 -13.50 36.93 12.06
C ALA A 67 -12.01 36.75 11.73
N ALA A 68 -11.18 37.77 12.00
CA ALA A 68 -9.73 37.68 11.83
C ALA A 68 -9.10 36.62 12.76
N ALA A 69 -9.57 36.51 14.00
CA ALA A 69 -9.09 35.50 14.95
C ALA A 69 -9.47 34.06 14.55
N ALA A 70 -10.60 33.87 13.86
CA ALA A 70 -11.08 32.57 13.40
C ALA A 70 -10.51 32.13 12.05
N ALA A 71 -10.01 33.06 11.22
CA ALA A 71 -9.46 32.75 9.90
C ALA A 71 -8.36 31.66 9.89
N PRO A 72 -7.40 31.63 10.84
CA PRO A 72 -6.41 30.55 10.90
C PRO A 72 -7.03 29.16 11.10
N GLN A 73 -8.14 29.05 11.83
CA GLN A 73 -8.84 27.78 12.04
C GLN A 73 -9.46 27.27 10.73
N VAL A 74 -10.06 28.16 9.93
CA VAL A 74 -10.61 27.80 8.61
C VAL A 74 -9.49 27.35 7.68
N ALA A 75 -8.37 28.08 7.66
CA ALA A 75 -7.20 27.71 6.85
C ALA A 75 -6.63 26.34 7.27
N TRP A 76 -6.55 26.07 8.57
CA TRP A 76 -6.12 24.77 9.08
C TRP A 76 -7.09 23.65 8.68
N LEU A 77 -8.40 23.86 8.80
CA LEU A 77 -9.40 22.85 8.39
C LEU A 77 -9.28 22.51 6.90
N THR A 78 -9.19 23.52 6.03
CA THR A 78 -9.05 23.32 4.58
C THR A 78 -7.76 22.59 4.23
N SER A 79 -6.60 23.08 4.71
CA SER A 79 -5.31 22.45 4.40
C SER A 79 -5.14 21.06 5.01
N THR A 80 -5.77 20.78 6.15
CA THR A 80 -5.78 19.44 6.74
C THR A 80 -6.72 18.51 5.97
N GLY A 81 -7.83 19.03 5.43
CA GLY A 81 -8.70 18.28 4.51
C GLY A 81 -7.93 17.81 3.29
N GLU A 82 -7.20 18.71 2.62
CA GLU A 82 -6.34 18.38 1.47
C GLU A 82 -5.31 17.29 1.80
N ARG A 83 -4.65 17.38 2.97
CA ARG A 83 -3.71 16.34 3.43
C ARG A 83 -4.38 15.00 3.71
N ALA A 84 -5.63 15.00 4.19
CA ALA A 84 -6.39 13.78 4.40
C ALA A 84 -6.78 13.13 3.05
N GLU A 85 -7.12 13.92 2.03
CA GLU A 85 -7.32 13.40 0.66
C GLU A 85 -6.04 12.78 0.09
N GLU A 86 -4.89 13.44 0.29
CA GLU A 86 -3.60 12.90 -0.12
C GLU A 86 -3.29 11.59 0.62
N ALA A 87 -3.53 11.52 1.92
CA ALA A 87 -3.36 10.29 2.70
C ALA A 87 -4.25 9.14 2.20
N ALA A 88 -5.51 9.44 1.83
CA ALA A 88 -6.41 8.46 1.22
C ALA A 88 -5.86 7.95 -0.12
N ALA A 89 -5.39 8.86 -0.99
CA ALA A 89 -4.79 8.50 -2.27
C ALA A 89 -3.52 7.66 -2.12
N GLN A 90 -2.65 7.99 -1.16
CA GLN A 90 -1.45 7.21 -0.87
C GLN A 90 -1.78 5.82 -0.32
N ALA A 91 -2.83 5.68 0.49
CA ALA A 91 -3.31 4.38 0.95
C ALA A 91 -3.77 3.50 -0.24
N VAL A 92 -4.49 4.06 -1.21
CA VAL A 92 -4.87 3.35 -2.45
C VAL A 92 -3.65 3.01 -3.31
N ALA A 93 -2.67 3.91 -3.40
CA ALA A 93 -1.41 3.64 -4.11
C ALA A 93 -0.65 2.47 -3.47
N ALA A 94 -0.60 2.41 -2.13
CA ALA A 94 0.01 1.29 -1.41
C ALA A 94 -0.72 -0.04 -1.67
N VAL A 95 -2.06 -0.03 -1.73
CA VAL A 95 -2.86 -1.21 -2.13
C VAL A 95 -2.47 -1.66 -3.53
N THR A 96 -2.38 -0.73 -4.48
CA THR A 96 -2.03 -1.05 -5.87
C THR A 96 -0.64 -1.66 -5.98
N ALA A 97 0.34 -1.11 -5.26
CA ALA A 97 1.70 -1.65 -5.20
C ALA A 97 1.73 -3.05 -4.58
N TYR A 98 0.97 -3.27 -3.49
CA TYR A 98 0.84 -4.59 -2.87
C TYR A 98 0.23 -5.62 -3.83
N GLU A 99 -0.88 -5.30 -4.50
CA GLU A 99 -1.54 -6.21 -5.43
C GLU A 99 -0.65 -6.54 -6.64
N ALA A 100 0.09 -5.55 -7.16
CA ALA A 100 1.07 -5.79 -8.21
C ALA A 100 2.21 -6.72 -7.75
N ALA A 101 2.76 -6.48 -6.56
CA ALA A 101 3.80 -7.34 -6.00
C ALA A 101 3.26 -8.76 -5.75
N PHE A 102 2.07 -8.89 -5.14
CA PHE A 102 1.40 -10.18 -4.91
C PHE A 102 1.19 -10.96 -6.21
N ALA A 103 0.70 -10.30 -7.26
CA ALA A 103 0.48 -10.93 -8.55
C ALA A 103 1.78 -11.34 -9.28
N ALA A 104 2.89 -10.65 -9.00
CA ALA A 104 4.19 -10.96 -9.58
C ALA A 104 4.97 -12.04 -8.79
N THR A 105 4.70 -12.18 -7.48
CA THR A 105 5.34 -13.18 -6.61
C THR A 105 4.88 -14.59 -6.95
N VAL A 106 5.83 -15.52 -6.98
CA VAL A 106 5.57 -16.93 -7.32
C VAL A 106 4.66 -17.57 -6.25
N PRO A 107 3.66 -18.39 -6.62
CA PRO A 107 2.89 -19.12 -5.63
C PRO A 107 3.74 -20.12 -4.83
N PRO A 108 3.61 -20.20 -3.49
CA PRO A 108 4.40 -21.12 -2.66
C PRO A 108 4.35 -22.59 -3.10
N GLU A 109 3.20 -23.03 -3.63
CA GLU A 109 3.00 -24.39 -4.14
C GLU A 109 3.83 -24.70 -5.41
N GLU A 110 4.09 -23.70 -6.26
CA GLU A 110 4.93 -23.89 -7.46
C GLU A 110 6.39 -24.11 -7.06
N ILE A 111 6.87 -23.35 -6.06
CA ILE A 111 8.21 -23.52 -5.51
C ILE A 111 8.34 -24.91 -4.88
N ALA A 112 7.36 -25.32 -4.06
CA ALA A 112 7.34 -26.64 -3.43
C ALA A 112 7.32 -27.77 -4.48
N ALA A 113 6.55 -27.62 -5.56
CA ALA A 113 6.49 -28.60 -6.65
C ALA A 113 7.84 -28.75 -7.36
N ASN A 114 8.55 -27.65 -7.63
CA ASN A 114 9.90 -27.67 -8.19
C ASN A 114 10.88 -28.43 -7.26
N ARG A 115 10.84 -28.13 -5.95
CA ARG A 115 11.70 -28.80 -4.96
C ARG A 115 11.40 -30.31 -4.87
N ALA A 116 10.13 -30.70 -4.93
CA ALA A 116 9.73 -32.10 -4.93
C ALA A 116 10.19 -32.83 -6.20
N LEU A 117 10.07 -32.18 -7.37
CA LEU A 117 10.57 -32.71 -8.63
C LEU A 117 12.09 -32.93 -8.61
N LEU A 118 12.85 -31.96 -8.09
CA LEU A 118 14.30 -32.09 -7.94
C LEU A 118 14.67 -33.33 -7.12
N MET A 119 14.01 -33.53 -5.98
CA MET A 119 14.25 -34.71 -5.13
C MET A 119 13.93 -36.02 -5.85
N ALA A 120 12.86 -36.08 -6.63
CA ALA A 120 12.51 -37.27 -7.42
C ALA A 120 13.52 -37.55 -8.55
N LEU A 121 14.00 -36.52 -9.24
CA LEU A 121 15.00 -36.63 -10.29
C LEU A 121 16.35 -37.11 -9.73
N LEU A 122 16.77 -36.57 -8.58
CA LEU A 122 17.98 -37.00 -7.88
C LEU A 122 17.89 -38.47 -7.43
N ALA A 123 16.77 -38.86 -6.80
CA ALA A 123 16.55 -40.22 -6.32
C ALA A 123 16.56 -41.27 -7.43
N SER A 124 16.22 -40.88 -8.68
CA SER A 124 16.21 -41.77 -9.85
C SER A 124 17.44 -41.64 -10.75
N ASN A 125 18.43 -40.80 -10.41
CA ASN A 125 19.59 -40.52 -11.27
C ASN A 125 20.73 -41.55 -11.18
N PHE A 126 20.42 -42.84 -10.99
CA PHE A 126 21.44 -43.90 -10.78
C PHE A 126 22.44 -44.02 -11.93
N LEU A 127 21.99 -43.76 -13.17
CA LEU A 127 22.78 -43.86 -14.40
C LEU A 127 23.20 -42.48 -14.95
N GLY A 128 22.95 -41.39 -14.22
CA GLY A 128 23.27 -40.03 -14.68
C GLY A 128 22.37 -39.48 -15.80
N GLN A 129 21.34 -40.21 -16.23
CA GLN A 129 20.45 -39.81 -17.34
C GLN A 129 19.61 -38.56 -17.03
N ASN A 130 19.31 -38.29 -15.76
CA ASN A 130 18.48 -37.15 -15.34
C ASN A 130 19.30 -35.87 -15.14
N THR A 131 20.62 -35.88 -15.37
CA THR A 131 21.49 -34.72 -15.06
C THR A 131 21.03 -33.43 -15.75
N ALA A 132 20.62 -33.51 -17.02
CA ALA A 132 20.11 -32.34 -17.74
C ALA A 132 18.77 -31.83 -17.17
N ALA A 133 17.88 -32.75 -16.76
CA ALA A 133 16.60 -32.39 -16.14
C ALA A 133 16.79 -31.74 -14.77
N ILE A 134 17.72 -32.26 -13.96
CA ILE A 134 18.12 -31.67 -12.67
C ILE A 134 18.58 -30.23 -12.86
N ALA A 135 19.51 -29.99 -13.80
CA ALA A 135 20.01 -28.65 -14.10
C ALA A 135 18.89 -27.70 -14.55
N ALA A 136 17.95 -28.18 -15.37
CA ALA A 136 16.78 -27.39 -15.78
C ALA A 136 15.86 -27.05 -14.59
N THR A 137 15.61 -27.99 -13.68
CA THR A 137 14.82 -27.76 -12.46
C THR A 137 15.49 -26.75 -11.53
N GLU A 138 16.82 -26.81 -11.37
CA GLU A 138 17.57 -25.81 -10.60
C GLU A 138 17.55 -24.42 -11.25
N ALA A 139 17.64 -24.34 -12.58
CA ALA A 139 17.52 -23.08 -13.32
C ALA A 139 16.14 -22.44 -13.13
N GLN A 140 15.05 -23.22 -13.22
CA GLN A 140 13.69 -22.76 -12.93
C GLN A 140 13.57 -22.22 -11.50
N TYR A 141 14.23 -22.87 -10.53
CA TYR A 141 14.25 -22.39 -9.16
C TYR A 141 14.97 -21.04 -9.03
N ALA A 142 16.09 -20.86 -9.72
CA ALA A 142 16.79 -19.57 -9.76
C ALA A 142 15.94 -18.46 -10.42
N GLU A 143 15.15 -18.79 -11.44
CA GLU A 143 14.19 -17.85 -12.05
C GLU A 143 13.08 -17.44 -11.07
N MET A 144 12.53 -18.40 -10.30
CA MET A 144 11.54 -18.10 -9.25
C MET A 144 12.14 -17.18 -8.19
N TRP A 145 13.38 -17.44 -7.77
CA TRP A 145 14.11 -16.56 -6.84
C TRP A 145 14.25 -15.13 -7.39
N ALA A 146 14.73 -14.99 -8.63
CA ALA A 146 14.90 -13.68 -9.25
C ALA A 146 13.56 -12.92 -9.40
N ARG A 147 12.48 -13.63 -9.75
CA ARG A 147 11.14 -13.04 -9.87
C ARG A 147 10.63 -12.53 -8.53
N ASP A 148 10.74 -13.32 -7.47
CA ASP A 148 10.32 -12.91 -6.12
C ASP A 148 11.10 -11.70 -5.61
N ALA A 149 12.43 -11.69 -5.83
CA ALA A 149 13.25 -10.55 -5.47
C ALA A 149 12.83 -9.28 -6.25
N ALA A 150 12.60 -9.41 -7.56
CA ALA A 150 12.14 -8.30 -8.39
C ALA A 150 10.76 -7.77 -7.94
N ALA A 151 9.82 -8.68 -7.61
CA ALA A 151 8.50 -8.30 -7.09
C ALA A 151 8.60 -7.52 -5.76
N MET A 152 9.55 -7.85 -4.88
CA MET A 152 9.73 -7.13 -3.62
C MET A 152 10.43 -5.78 -3.79
N TYR A 153 11.23 -5.60 -4.85
CA TYR A 153 11.90 -4.32 -5.13
C TYR A 153 11.00 -3.29 -5.79
N GLY A 154 9.97 -3.74 -6.52
CA GLY A 154 9.01 -2.87 -7.21
C GLY A 154 9.49 -2.44 -8.59
#